data_AF-A0A2T9VCA4-F1
#
_entry.id   AF-A0A2T9VCA4-F1
#
_cell.length_a   1.000
_cell.length_b   1.000
_cell.length_c   1.000
_cell.angle_alpha   90.00
_cell.angle_beta   90.00
_cell.angle_gamma   90.00
#
_symmetry.space_group_name_H-M   'P 1'
#
loop_
_entity.id
_entity.type
_entity.pdbx_description
1 polymer ?
#
loop_
_entity_poly.entity_id
_entity_poly.type
_entity_poly.pdbx_seq_one_letter_code
_entity_poly.pdbx_strand_id
1 'polypeptide(L)'
;MTKKYLAAALLTALLTGVVETSSALELAQYNKLDTVSRIVNDGEVADILRKTLGNHYQTFIANFDVFGEPHSTAGGGLFVEGWLKDLYQENASALVINPDGKIFAAWVVPESDVIQYRSSDNSPVINADIKQWAARFKAMHFATNSLSGLAFDGEWAGEFGDDSTLTLRLAESGNRITGSYCYISQRGNRIDCPDEDERNLSGTIAGNRANVEFNSSFGGVGGRAVLEIKGSEIEWRLVTPPQKGNYYAPLRYMLRKAPSVQNAEFRKLDTEKFDISLINRCGRFESECDEMVYLGVRKSDNSTISLKGKTLRDSAGKIIGSTYKNGEIAYTVTYAPVKLVVSKGNRVLVEQSGQWLK
;
A
#
# COMPACT_ATOMS: atom_id res chain seq x y z
N MET A 1 72.65 -29.98 -47.68
CA MET A 1 71.53 -30.56 -46.91
C MET A 1 70.88 -29.46 -46.09
N THR A 2 69.61 -29.22 -46.37
CA THR A 2 68.70 -28.21 -45.81
C THR A 2 68.43 -28.42 -44.33
N LYS A 3 68.54 -27.38 -43.51
CA LYS A 3 67.79 -27.26 -42.25
C LYS A 3 67.24 -25.84 -42.09
N LYS A 4 65.91 -25.80 -42.07
CA LYS A 4 65.04 -24.62 -41.97
C LYS A 4 65.19 -24.01 -40.58
N TYR A 5 65.39 -22.69 -40.51
CA TYR A 5 65.17 -21.92 -39.28
C TYR A 5 63.75 -21.34 -39.35
N LEU A 6 62.90 -21.75 -38.41
CA LEU A 6 61.59 -21.13 -38.20
C LEU A 6 61.78 -19.72 -37.63
N ALA A 7 61.29 -18.72 -38.34
CA ALA A 7 61.04 -17.40 -37.77
C ALA A 7 59.69 -17.45 -37.04
N ALA A 8 59.72 -17.37 -35.71
CA ALA A 8 58.53 -17.09 -34.91
C ALA A 8 58.39 -15.57 -34.79
N ALA A 9 57.43 -14.99 -35.53
CA ALA A 9 57.05 -13.60 -35.38
C ALA A 9 56.20 -13.46 -34.11
N LEU A 10 56.72 -12.75 -33.09
CA LEU A 10 55.93 -12.25 -31.98
C LEU A 10 55.05 -11.10 -32.48
N LEU A 11 53.75 -11.36 -32.61
CA LEU A 11 52.76 -10.33 -32.87
C LEU A 11 52.34 -9.73 -31.52
N THR A 12 52.98 -8.64 -31.11
CA THR A 12 52.57 -7.86 -29.93
C THR A 12 51.32 -7.08 -30.31
N ALA A 13 50.14 -7.61 -29.95
CA ALA A 13 48.88 -6.88 -30.07
C ALA A 13 48.87 -5.73 -29.06
N LEU A 14 49.16 -4.51 -29.51
CA LEU A 14 48.87 -3.28 -28.78
C LEU A 14 47.34 -3.12 -28.72
N LEU A 15 46.75 -3.60 -27.63
CA LEU A 15 45.43 -3.16 -27.17
C LEU A 15 45.53 -1.67 -26.83
N THR A 16 45.22 -0.81 -27.80
CA THR A 16 44.86 0.57 -27.51
C THR A 16 43.48 0.53 -26.87
N GLY A 17 43.47 0.45 -25.53
CA GLY A 17 42.27 0.69 -24.76
C GLY A 17 41.75 2.08 -25.13
N VAL A 18 40.53 2.15 -25.65
CA VAL A 18 39.79 3.40 -25.70
C VAL A 18 39.53 3.75 -24.24
N VAL A 19 40.33 4.65 -23.69
CA VAL A 19 40.01 5.29 -22.41
C VAL A 19 38.82 6.18 -22.74
N GLU A 20 37.62 5.74 -22.38
CA GLU A 20 36.46 6.63 -22.29
C GLU A 20 36.80 7.69 -21.26
N THR A 21 37.27 8.85 -21.71
CA THR A 21 37.40 10.04 -20.87
C THR A 21 35.98 10.51 -20.58
N SER A 22 35.39 10.03 -19.48
CA SER A 22 34.24 10.72 -18.89
C SER A 22 34.73 12.12 -18.54
N SER A 23 34.28 13.11 -19.30
CA SER A 23 34.51 14.50 -18.96
C SER A 23 33.80 14.76 -17.65
N ALA A 24 34.55 15.05 -16.59
CA ALA A 24 33.96 15.40 -15.31
C ALA A 24 32.99 16.58 -15.51
N LEU A 25 31.77 16.44 -14.99
CA LEU A 25 30.72 17.44 -15.12
C LEU A 25 31.20 18.79 -14.56
N GLU A 26 31.23 19.83 -15.40
CA GLU A 26 31.70 21.16 -14.99
C GLU A 26 30.59 21.89 -14.20
N LEU A 27 30.50 21.59 -12.91
CA LEU A 27 29.42 22.09 -12.03
C LEU A 27 29.44 23.60 -11.79
N ALA A 28 30.61 24.24 -11.88
CA ALA A 28 30.79 25.66 -11.58
C ALA A 28 29.96 26.57 -12.49
N GLN A 29 29.68 26.16 -13.73
CA GLN A 29 28.87 26.95 -14.67
C GLN A 29 27.40 27.13 -14.21
N TYR A 30 26.92 26.24 -13.34
CA TYR A 30 25.55 26.23 -12.82
C TYR A 30 25.42 26.90 -11.44
N ASN A 31 26.53 27.33 -10.83
CA ASN A 31 26.56 27.86 -9.47
C ASN A 31 26.22 29.36 -9.38
N LYS A 32 25.16 29.77 -10.09
CA LYS A 32 24.59 31.13 -10.02
C LYS A 32 23.09 31.08 -10.26
N LEU A 33 22.35 32.03 -9.70
CA LEU A 33 20.89 32.07 -9.81
C LEU A 33 20.37 32.20 -11.25
N ASP A 34 21.10 32.88 -12.14
CA ASP A 34 20.76 33.02 -13.56
C ASP A 34 21.14 31.80 -14.42
N THR A 35 21.97 30.90 -13.89
CA THR A 35 22.48 29.75 -14.64
C THR A 35 21.98 28.40 -14.14
N VAL A 36 21.56 28.33 -12.88
CA VAL A 36 21.19 27.09 -12.20
C VAL A 36 20.06 26.33 -12.89
N SER A 37 19.10 27.01 -13.50
CA SER A 37 17.98 26.35 -14.20
C SER A 37 18.41 25.46 -15.37
N ARG A 38 19.63 25.65 -15.88
CA ARG A 38 20.20 24.81 -16.94
C ARG A 38 20.59 23.42 -16.44
N ILE A 39 20.89 23.24 -15.15
CA ILE A 39 21.38 21.96 -14.61
C ILE A 39 20.37 20.82 -14.78
N VAL A 40 19.08 21.10 -14.62
CA VAL A 40 18.04 20.07 -14.72
C VAL A 40 17.70 19.71 -16.18
N ASN A 41 18.17 20.53 -17.13
CA ASN A 41 18.06 20.31 -18.56
C ASN A 41 19.36 19.77 -19.18
N ASP A 42 20.43 19.66 -18.41
CA ASP A 42 21.67 19.00 -18.81
C ASP A 42 21.37 17.51 -19.06
N GLY A 43 21.79 16.99 -20.21
CA GLY A 43 21.44 15.63 -20.64
C GLY A 43 21.99 14.56 -19.69
N GLU A 44 23.23 14.71 -19.22
CA GLU A 44 23.86 13.73 -18.34
C GLU A 44 23.18 13.76 -16.96
N VAL A 45 22.95 14.95 -16.42
CA VAL A 45 22.26 15.10 -15.13
C VAL A 45 20.82 14.58 -15.21
N ALA A 46 20.09 14.92 -16.27
CA ALA A 46 18.72 14.48 -16.46
C ALA A 46 18.61 12.94 -16.57
N ASP A 47 19.56 12.29 -17.26
CA ASP A 47 19.58 10.84 -17.39
C ASP A 47 19.91 10.14 -16.08
N ILE A 48 20.88 10.64 -15.31
CA ILE A 48 21.20 10.11 -13.98
C ILE A 48 20.01 10.31 -13.04
N LEU A 49 19.33 11.46 -13.09
CA LEU A 49 18.12 11.73 -12.31
C LEU A 49 16.99 10.76 -12.66
N ARG A 50 16.70 10.56 -13.95
CA ARG A 50 15.67 9.60 -14.40
C ARG A 50 15.98 8.18 -13.93
N LYS A 51 17.24 7.76 -14.03
CA LYS A 51 17.70 6.45 -13.58
C LYS A 51 17.57 6.29 -12.06
N THR A 52 17.93 7.32 -11.29
CA THR A 52 17.93 7.30 -9.83
C THR A 52 16.52 7.40 -9.24
N LEU A 53 15.66 8.20 -9.85
CA LEU A 53 14.32 8.51 -9.34
C LEU A 53 13.22 7.61 -9.91
N GLY A 54 13.44 7.03 -11.09
CA GLY A 54 12.45 6.19 -11.77
C GLY A 54 11.11 6.91 -11.92
N ASN A 55 10.04 6.28 -11.45
CA ASN A 55 8.68 6.82 -11.52
C ASN A 55 8.50 8.13 -10.72
N HIS A 56 9.41 8.47 -9.81
CA HIS A 56 9.36 9.71 -9.03
C HIS A 56 10.02 10.90 -9.74
N TYR A 57 10.68 10.69 -10.88
CA TYR A 57 11.35 11.76 -11.62
C TYR A 57 10.42 12.93 -11.92
N GLN A 58 9.19 12.65 -12.38
CA GLN A 58 8.22 13.69 -12.72
C GLN A 58 7.78 14.51 -11.51
N THR A 59 7.50 13.85 -10.38
CA THR A 59 7.17 14.54 -9.12
C THR A 59 8.31 15.41 -8.63
N PHE A 60 9.55 14.91 -8.71
CA PHE A 60 10.73 15.65 -8.31
C PHE A 60 10.97 16.88 -9.19
N ILE A 61 10.94 16.72 -10.52
CA ILE A 61 11.30 17.79 -11.45
C ILE A 61 10.20 18.87 -11.54
N ALA A 62 8.94 18.50 -11.30
CA ALA A 62 7.82 19.44 -11.31
C ALA A 62 7.96 20.55 -10.26
N ASN A 63 8.76 20.36 -9.22
CA ASN A 63 9.01 21.40 -8.22
C ASN A 63 9.98 22.49 -8.69
N PHE A 64 10.57 22.44 -9.89
CA PHE A 64 11.57 23.43 -10.32
C PHE A 64 10.99 24.58 -11.15
N ASP A 65 9.89 25.18 -10.70
CA ASP A 65 9.34 26.42 -11.29
C ASP A 65 10.16 27.65 -10.89
N VAL A 66 10.57 27.70 -9.63
CA VAL A 66 11.45 28.71 -9.07
C VAL A 66 12.69 28.02 -8.52
N PHE A 67 13.87 28.56 -8.79
CA PHE A 67 15.14 28.05 -8.31
C PHE A 67 15.64 28.87 -7.12
N GLY A 68 16.20 28.17 -6.13
CA GLY A 68 16.97 28.80 -5.07
C GLY A 68 18.36 29.20 -5.53
N GLU A 69 19.03 30.02 -4.72
CA GLU A 69 20.45 30.31 -4.93
C GLU A 69 21.26 29.02 -4.73
N PRO A 70 21.97 28.52 -5.74
CA PRO A 70 22.80 27.33 -5.59
C PRO A 70 24.04 27.65 -4.76
N HIS A 71 24.65 26.61 -4.20
CA HIS A 71 25.94 26.75 -3.51
C HIS A 71 26.82 25.51 -3.68
N SER A 72 28.13 25.71 -3.50
CA SER A 72 29.08 24.60 -3.52
C SER A 72 29.04 23.82 -2.21
N THR A 73 29.02 22.49 -2.31
CA THR A 73 29.10 21.62 -1.13
C THR A 73 30.54 21.49 -0.64
N ALA A 74 30.74 21.02 0.60
CA ALA A 74 32.07 20.82 1.17
C ALA A 74 32.95 19.84 0.36
N GLY A 75 32.33 18.93 -0.41
CA GLY A 75 33.00 17.98 -1.28
C GLY A 75 33.28 18.48 -2.69
N GLY A 76 33.08 19.78 -2.96
CA GLY A 76 33.22 20.37 -4.30
C GLY A 76 32.05 20.11 -5.25
N GLY A 77 30.96 19.54 -4.74
CA GLY A 77 29.72 19.36 -5.50
C GLY A 77 28.90 20.64 -5.58
N LEU A 78 27.71 20.53 -6.16
CA LEU A 78 26.74 21.61 -6.30
C LEU A 78 25.43 21.21 -5.63
N PHE A 79 24.96 22.05 -4.72
CA PHE A 79 23.60 21.99 -4.21
C PHE A 79 22.70 22.91 -5.04
N VAL A 80 21.52 22.39 -5.36
CA VAL A 80 20.47 23.08 -6.12
C VAL A 80 19.14 22.77 -5.46
N GLU A 81 18.27 23.76 -5.35
CA GLU A 81 16.89 23.55 -4.93
C GLU A 81 15.91 24.29 -5.81
N GLY A 82 14.65 23.84 -5.77
CA GLY A 82 13.55 24.51 -6.42
C GLY A 82 12.22 24.25 -5.72
N TRP A 83 11.26 25.13 -5.96
CA TRP A 83 9.89 25.00 -5.48
C TRP A 83 8.87 25.46 -6.53
N LEU A 84 7.63 24.96 -6.40
CA LEU A 84 6.50 25.50 -7.13
C LEU A 84 6.28 26.95 -6.73
N LYS A 85 5.96 27.81 -7.70
CA LYS A 85 5.72 29.23 -7.43
C LYS A 85 4.70 29.40 -6.30
N ASP A 86 5.02 30.28 -5.35
CA ASP A 86 4.22 30.57 -4.15
C ASP A 86 4.16 29.46 -3.08
N LEU A 87 4.78 28.29 -3.28
CA LEU A 87 4.71 27.12 -2.39
C LEU A 87 6.06 26.70 -1.78
N TYR A 88 6.92 27.67 -1.45
CA TYR A 88 8.28 27.42 -0.94
C TYR A 88 8.36 26.48 0.28
N GLN A 89 7.37 26.55 1.18
CA GLN A 89 7.32 25.74 2.40
C GLN A 89 6.50 24.45 2.26
N GLU A 90 5.87 24.23 1.11
CA GLU A 90 4.91 23.13 0.91
C GLU A 90 5.33 22.17 -0.21
N ASN A 91 5.94 22.69 -1.28
CA ASN A 91 6.38 21.94 -2.45
C ASN A 91 7.80 22.32 -2.83
N ALA A 92 8.77 21.46 -2.54
CA ALA A 92 10.14 21.72 -2.92
C ALA A 92 10.92 20.45 -3.21
N SER A 93 11.92 20.59 -4.06
CA SER A 93 12.92 19.57 -4.38
C SER A 93 14.32 20.12 -4.12
N ALA A 94 15.23 19.23 -3.74
CA ALA A 94 16.65 19.52 -3.60
C ALA A 94 17.49 18.46 -4.28
N LEU A 95 18.61 18.90 -4.85
CA LEU A 95 19.57 18.11 -5.61
C LEU A 95 20.97 18.45 -5.12
N VAL A 96 21.78 17.43 -4.86
CA VAL A 96 23.23 17.56 -4.76
C VAL A 96 23.86 16.73 -5.85
N ILE A 97 24.79 17.33 -6.61
CA ILE A 97 25.60 16.64 -7.61
C ILE A 97 27.05 16.74 -7.17
N ASN A 98 27.71 15.60 -7.00
CA ASN A 98 29.13 15.55 -6.70
C ASN A 98 29.97 15.60 -7.98
N PRO A 99 31.26 15.97 -7.90
CA PRO A 99 32.17 15.94 -9.05
C PRO A 99 32.35 14.56 -9.69
N ASP A 100 32.10 13.48 -8.93
CA ASP A 100 32.14 12.10 -9.41
C ASP A 100 30.83 11.65 -10.10
N GLY A 101 29.90 12.59 -10.34
CA GLY A 101 28.61 12.33 -10.98
C GLY A 101 27.57 11.70 -10.06
N LYS A 102 27.90 11.42 -8.78
CA LYS A 102 26.89 10.94 -7.83
C LYS A 102 25.89 12.03 -7.55
N ILE A 103 24.62 11.65 -7.53
CA ILE A 103 23.53 12.54 -7.19
C ILE A 103 22.81 12.09 -5.93
N PHE A 104 22.32 13.08 -5.19
CA PHE A 104 21.42 12.91 -4.08
C PHE A 104 20.23 13.82 -4.33
N ALA A 105 19.03 13.27 -4.27
CA ALA A 105 17.81 13.98 -4.58
C ALA A 105 16.80 13.76 -3.47
N ALA A 106 16.13 14.84 -3.07
CA ALA A 106 15.05 14.82 -2.12
C ALA A 106 13.89 15.70 -2.59
N TRP A 107 12.68 15.33 -2.22
CA TRP A 107 11.50 16.14 -2.52
C TRP A 107 10.42 15.98 -1.45
N VAL A 108 9.66 17.04 -1.28
CA VAL A 108 8.47 17.08 -0.45
C VAL A 108 7.25 16.72 -1.31
N VAL A 109 6.31 15.99 -0.72
CA VAL A 109 4.96 15.79 -1.27
C VAL A 109 3.99 16.44 -0.29
N PRO A 110 3.29 17.54 -0.65
CA PRO A 110 2.50 18.39 0.26
C PRO A 110 1.44 17.64 1.05
N GLU A 111 0.88 16.60 0.44
CA GLU A 111 -0.17 15.80 1.03
C GLU A 111 0.39 14.81 2.07
N SER A 112 1.72 14.75 2.24
CA SER A 112 2.43 13.88 3.18
C SER A 112 3.39 14.65 4.08
N ASP A 113 3.44 14.30 5.37
CA ASP A 113 4.44 14.84 6.31
C ASP A 113 5.84 14.21 6.08
N VAL A 114 6.18 13.88 4.83
CA VAL A 114 7.30 13.02 4.44
C VAL A 114 8.17 13.68 3.39
N ILE A 115 9.49 13.62 3.61
CA ILE A 115 10.52 13.99 2.65
C ILE A 115 11.06 12.71 2.01
N GLN A 116 10.84 12.54 0.72
CA GLN A 116 11.43 11.42 -0.01
C GLN A 116 12.91 11.70 -0.28
N TYR A 117 13.73 10.65 -0.27
CA TYR A 117 15.17 10.75 -0.52
C TYR A 117 15.65 9.56 -1.36
N ARG A 118 16.47 9.87 -2.37
CA ARG A 118 17.14 8.89 -3.24
C ARG A 118 18.56 9.34 -3.54
N SER A 119 19.43 8.37 -3.73
CA SER A 119 20.83 8.59 -4.09
C SER A 119 21.21 7.63 -5.21
N SER A 120 22.06 8.08 -6.14
CA SER A 120 22.49 7.25 -7.26
C SER A 120 23.34 6.06 -6.83
N ASP A 121 23.94 6.13 -5.64
CA ASP A 121 24.74 5.07 -5.02
C ASP A 121 23.94 4.19 -4.04
N ASN A 122 22.62 4.41 -3.93
CA ASN A 122 21.72 3.74 -2.99
C ASN A 122 22.13 3.89 -1.52
N SER A 123 22.98 4.86 -1.17
CA SER A 123 23.33 5.16 0.21
C SER A 123 22.10 5.57 1.02
N PRO A 124 21.81 4.91 2.16
CA PRO A 124 20.73 5.33 3.06
C PRO A 124 21.10 6.56 3.88
N VAL A 125 22.37 6.98 3.87
CA VAL A 125 22.84 8.16 4.60
C VAL A 125 22.42 9.41 3.84
N ILE A 126 21.61 10.26 4.48
CA ILE A 126 21.15 11.50 3.88
C ILE A 126 22.32 12.49 3.80
N ASN A 127 22.52 13.06 2.60
CA ASN A 127 23.50 14.11 2.34
C ASN A 127 23.32 15.32 3.28
N ALA A 128 24.44 15.93 3.71
CA ALA A 128 24.43 17.02 4.69
C ALA A 128 23.67 18.27 4.22
N ASP A 129 23.86 18.70 2.97
CA ASP A 129 23.16 19.85 2.40
C ASP A 129 21.66 19.57 2.27
N ILE A 130 21.28 18.35 1.90
CA ILE A 130 19.87 17.92 1.88
C ILE A 130 19.27 17.90 3.29
N LYS A 131 20.01 17.49 4.32
CA LYS A 131 19.54 17.59 5.71
C LYS A 131 19.31 19.04 6.13
N GLN A 132 20.21 19.94 5.75
CA GLN A 132 20.09 21.36 6.05
C GLN A 132 18.88 21.98 5.34
N TRP A 133 18.70 21.67 4.07
CA TRP A 133 17.51 22.05 3.30
C TRP A 133 16.22 21.54 3.96
N ALA A 134 16.20 20.26 4.35
CA ALA A 134 15.03 19.63 4.97
C ALA A 134 14.65 20.23 6.34
N ALA A 135 15.62 20.80 7.08
CA ALA A 135 15.38 21.35 8.41
C ALA A 135 14.35 22.51 8.44
N ARG A 136 14.06 23.13 7.29
CA ARG A 136 13.01 24.16 7.20
C ARG A 136 11.59 23.59 7.32
N PHE A 137 11.39 22.31 6.97
CA PHE A 137 10.09 21.64 7.04
C PHE A 137 9.88 20.99 8.42
N LYS A 138 9.64 21.82 9.44
CA LYS A 138 9.64 21.41 10.86
C LYS A 138 8.72 20.23 11.23
N ALA A 139 7.65 20.00 10.46
CA ALA A 139 6.70 18.92 10.70
C ALA A 139 7.01 17.64 9.89
N MET A 140 7.96 17.70 8.97
CA MET A 140 8.23 16.61 8.05
C MET A 140 9.42 15.75 8.50
N HIS A 141 9.41 14.49 8.10
CA HIS A 141 10.48 13.54 8.37
C HIS A 141 10.91 12.85 7.08
N PHE A 142 12.19 12.47 6.99
CA PHE A 142 12.65 11.68 5.85
C PHE A 142 11.95 10.32 5.86
N ALA A 143 11.53 9.88 4.67
CA ALA A 143 11.03 8.53 4.47
C ALA A 143 12.10 7.57 5.00
N THR A 144 11.73 6.77 6.00
CA THR A 144 12.61 5.70 6.45
C THR A 144 12.74 4.73 5.28
N ASN A 145 13.96 4.57 4.77
CA ASN A 145 14.27 3.47 3.86
C ASN A 145 14.10 2.18 4.66
N SER A 146 12.87 1.66 4.73
CA SER A 146 12.65 0.28 5.09
C SER A 146 13.25 -0.56 3.96
N LEU A 147 14.52 -0.91 4.12
CA LEU A 147 15.10 -2.06 3.46
C LEU A 147 14.12 -3.23 3.69
N SER A 148 13.53 -3.71 2.60
CA SER A 148 13.01 -5.07 2.47
C SER A 148 12.04 -5.55 3.56
N GLY A 149 10.94 -4.83 3.77
CA GLY A 149 9.73 -5.40 4.32
C GLY A 149 8.58 -4.96 3.44
N LEU A 150 7.79 -5.89 2.92
CA LEU A 150 6.55 -5.51 2.26
C LEU A 150 5.66 -4.84 3.32
N ALA A 151 5.61 -3.51 3.31
CA ALA A 151 5.27 -2.71 4.49
C ALA A 151 3.76 -2.69 4.76
N PHE A 152 2.99 -2.65 3.68
CA PHE A 152 1.54 -2.75 3.61
C PHE A 152 1.08 -4.18 3.29
N ASP A 153 1.94 -5.09 2.84
CA ASP A 153 1.52 -6.44 2.46
C ASP A 153 0.97 -7.24 3.63
N GLY A 154 -0.05 -8.04 3.32
CA GLY A 154 -0.77 -8.88 4.27
C GLY A 154 -2.18 -8.39 4.55
N GLU A 155 -2.79 -8.98 5.59
CA GLU A 155 -4.11 -8.59 6.05
C GLU A 155 -4.00 -7.58 7.21
N TRP A 156 -4.77 -6.52 7.11
CA TRP A 156 -4.87 -5.46 8.11
C TRP A 156 -6.32 -5.35 8.54
N ALA A 157 -6.55 -5.43 9.85
CA ALA A 157 -7.89 -5.41 10.40
C ALA A 157 -7.98 -4.44 11.58
N GLY A 158 -9.14 -3.83 11.74
CA GLY A 158 -9.44 -3.06 12.93
C GLY A 158 -10.93 -3.11 13.25
N GLU A 159 -11.24 -2.87 14.52
CA GLU A 159 -12.59 -2.88 15.05
C GLU A 159 -12.83 -1.55 15.78
N PHE A 160 -13.99 -0.94 15.57
CA PHE A 160 -14.43 0.23 16.32
C PHE A 160 -15.66 -0.15 17.15
N GLY A 161 -15.41 -0.46 18.43
CA GLY A 161 -16.41 -1.05 19.32
C GLY A 161 -16.96 -2.36 18.75
N ASP A 162 -18.23 -2.64 19.03
CA ASP A 162 -18.98 -3.76 18.41
C ASP A 162 -19.70 -3.33 17.10
N ASP A 163 -19.49 -2.10 16.63
CA ASP A 163 -20.32 -1.48 15.60
C ASP A 163 -19.77 -1.59 14.18
N SER A 164 -18.44 -1.62 14.00
CA SER A 164 -17.84 -1.73 12.67
C SER A 164 -16.48 -2.41 12.65
N THR A 165 -16.16 -3.02 11.51
CA THR A 165 -14.85 -3.60 11.21
C THR A 165 -14.40 -3.16 9.83
N LEU A 166 -13.11 -2.85 9.69
CA LEU A 166 -12.46 -2.64 8.40
C LEU A 166 -11.36 -3.68 8.22
N THR A 167 -11.35 -4.34 7.07
CA THR A 167 -10.30 -5.27 6.67
C THR A 167 -9.73 -4.86 5.32
N LEU A 168 -8.40 -4.80 5.21
CA LEU A 168 -7.65 -4.65 3.97
C LEU A 168 -6.83 -5.91 3.73
N ARG A 169 -6.93 -6.50 2.54
CA ARG A 169 -6.03 -7.57 2.10
C ARG A 169 -5.16 -7.02 1.00
N LEU A 170 -3.89 -6.80 1.28
CA LEU A 170 -3.00 -6.02 0.43
C LEU A 170 -1.85 -6.90 -0.06
N ALA A 171 -1.58 -6.82 -1.35
CA ALA A 171 -0.45 -7.42 -2.01
C ALA A 171 0.44 -6.32 -2.60
N GLU A 172 1.71 -6.35 -2.24
CA GLU A 172 2.70 -5.39 -2.72
C GLU A 172 3.54 -5.95 -3.86
N SER A 173 3.78 -5.11 -4.87
CA SER A 173 4.72 -5.41 -5.95
C SER A 173 5.47 -4.14 -6.35
N GLY A 174 6.69 -3.99 -5.85
CA GLY A 174 7.49 -2.78 -6.02
C GLY A 174 6.80 -1.57 -5.39
N ASN A 175 6.49 -0.55 -6.20
CA ASN A 175 5.77 0.65 -5.76
C ASN A 175 4.26 0.57 -5.99
N ARG A 176 3.72 -0.61 -6.31
CA ARG A 176 2.29 -0.83 -6.52
C ARG A 176 1.70 -1.63 -5.37
N ILE A 177 0.48 -1.27 -5.02
CA ILE A 177 -0.36 -2.03 -4.10
C ILE A 177 -1.63 -2.44 -4.82
N THR A 178 -2.07 -3.68 -4.60
CA THR A 178 -3.35 -4.19 -5.08
C THR A 178 -3.99 -5.00 -3.98
N GLY A 179 -5.31 -5.11 -3.97
CA GLY A 179 -5.96 -5.81 -2.88
C GLY A 179 -7.46 -5.68 -2.87
N SER A 180 -8.02 -5.99 -1.71
CA SER A 180 -9.42 -5.78 -1.41
C SER A 180 -9.59 -4.95 -0.15
N TYR A 181 -10.68 -4.19 -0.15
CA TYR A 181 -11.19 -3.41 0.97
C TYR A 181 -12.56 -3.97 1.34
N CYS A 182 -12.76 -4.29 2.62
CA CYS A 182 -14.03 -4.81 3.15
C CYS A 182 -14.40 -4.07 4.43
N TYR A 183 -15.52 -3.34 4.40
CA TYR A 183 -16.02 -2.61 5.56
C TYR A 183 -17.40 -3.06 5.95
N ILE A 184 -17.49 -3.55 7.18
CA ILE A 184 -18.74 -3.95 7.80
C ILE A 184 -19.06 -2.87 8.82
N SER A 185 -20.21 -2.22 8.68
CA SER A 185 -20.65 -1.19 9.62
C SER A 185 -22.07 -1.44 10.11
N GLN A 186 -22.45 -0.69 11.14
CA GLN A 186 -23.77 -0.76 11.76
C GLN A 186 -24.09 -2.17 12.27
N ARG A 187 -23.14 -2.80 12.97
CA ARG A 187 -23.29 -4.16 13.52
C ARG A 187 -23.68 -5.19 12.46
N GLY A 188 -23.07 -5.10 11.28
CA GLY A 188 -23.37 -6.00 10.17
C GLY A 188 -24.50 -5.52 9.24
N ASN A 189 -25.17 -4.40 9.55
CA ASN A 189 -26.25 -3.89 8.71
C ASN A 189 -25.80 -3.36 7.36
N ARG A 190 -24.51 -3.07 7.20
CA ARG A 190 -23.93 -2.68 5.91
C ARG A 190 -22.62 -3.43 5.70
N ILE A 191 -22.54 -4.17 4.60
CA ILE A 191 -21.40 -5.01 4.23
C ILE A 191 -20.88 -4.52 2.89
N ASP A 192 -19.92 -3.61 2.93
CA ASP A 192 -19.23 -3.05 1.76
C ASP A 192 -17.96 -3.87 1.51
N CYS A 193 -18.15 -5.11 1.05
CA CYS A 193 -17.09 -6.08 0.80
C CYS A 193 -17.23 -6.65 -0.61
N PRO A 194 -16.13 -6.76 -1.37
CA PRO A 194 -16.12 -7.43 -2.67
C PRO A 194 -16.30 -8.94 -2.51
N ASP A 195 -16.53 -9.64 -3.61
CA ASP A 195 -16.48 -11.10 -3.63
C ASP A 195 -15.05 -11.62 -3.38
N GLU A 196 -14.88 -12.90 -2.99
CA GLU A 196 -13.61 -13.41 -2.44
C GLU A 196 -12.39 -13.18 -3.35
N ASP A 197 -12.57 -13.32 -4.66
CA ASP A 197 -11.50 -13.16 -5.66
C ASP A 197 -11.43 -11.75 -6.26
N GLU A 198 -12.37 -10.87 -5.92
CA GLU A 198 -12.45 -9.53 -6.48
C GLU A 198 -11.49 -8.58 -5.76
N ARG A 199 -10.63 -7.95 -6.56
CA ARG A 199 -9.73 -6.89 -6.12
C ARG A 199 -10.33 -5.53 -6.45
N ASN A 200 -10.99 -4.94 -5.46
CA ASN A 200 -11.61 -3.63 -5.59
C ASN A 200 -10.71 -2.47 -5.12
N LEU A 201 -9.42 -2.71 -4.83
CA LEU A 201 -8.47 -1.70 -4.36
C LEU A 201 -7.14 -1.80 -5.11
N SER A 202 -6.62 -0.66 -5.54
CA SER A 202 -5.28 -0.56 -6.13
C SER A 202 -4.66 0.80 -5.89
N GLY A 203 -3.33 0.91 -5.95
CA GLY A 203 -2.67 2.17 -5.65
C GLY A 203 -1.16 2.16 -5.86
N THR A 204 -0.54 3.24 -5.40
CA THR A 204 0.91 3.42 -5.43
C THR A 204 1.47 3.71 -4.04
N ILE A 205 2.65 3.17 -3.78
CA ILE A 205 3.37 3.29 -2.50
C ILE A 205 4.45 4.36 -2.65
N ALA A 206 4.53 5.25 -1.66
CA ALA A 206 5.56 6.26 -1.51
C ALA A 206 6.00 6.33 -0.04
N GLY A 207 7.07 5.61 0.30
CA GLY A 207 7.57 5.52 1.68
C GLY A 207 6.60 4.77 2.59
N ASN A 208 6.20 5.39 3.70
CA ASN A 208 5.25 4.85 4.66
C ASN A 208 3.78 5.15 4.32
N ARG A 209 3.51 5.67 3.10
CA ARG A 209 2.16 5.97 2.63
C ARG A 209 1.83 5.23 1.33
N ALA A 210 0.57 4.86 1.17
CA ALA A 210 0.02 4.39 -0.09
C ALA A 210 -1.24 5.18 -0.47
N ASN A 211 -1.25 5.72 -1.69
CA ASN A 211 -2.42 6.36 -2.27
C ASN A 211 -3.22 5.29 -3.01
N VAL A 212 -4.43 5.01 -2.57
CA VAL A 212 -5.26 3.93 -3.10
C VAL A 212 -6.56 4.46 -3.71
N GLU A 213 -6.93 3.89 -4.84
CA GLU A 213 -8.25 3.98 -5.43
C GLU A 213 -9.02 2.69 -5.11
N PHE A 214 -10.29 2.82 -4.73
CA PHE A 214 -11.15 1.70 -4.38
C PHE A 214 -12.58 1.87 -4.90
N ASN A 215 -13.26 0.75 -5.11
CA ASN A 215 -14.67 0.69 -5.50
C ASN A 215 -15.49 0.01 -4.40
N SER A 216 -16.69 0.54 -4.14
CA SER A 216 -17.66 -0.03 -3.21
C SER A 216 -18.47 -1.13 -3.89
N SER A 217 -18.84 -2.17 -3.14
CA SER A 217 -19.77 -3.20 -3.62
C SER A 217 -21.21 -2.67 -3.83
N PHE A 218 -21.50 -1.44 -3.38
CA PHE A 218 -22.76 -0.74 -3.59
C PHE A 218 -22.76 0.14 -4.87
N GLY A 219 -21.84 -0.12 -5.79
CA GLY A 219 -21.76 0.53 -7.10
C GLY A 219 -21.06 1.89 -7.11
N GLY A 220 -20.60 2.38 -5.96
CA GLY A 220 -19.73 3.56 -5.89
C GLY A 220 -18.36 3.27 -6.48
N VAL A 221 -17.90 4.07 -7.43
CA VAL A 221 -16.62 3.88 -8.13
C VAL A 221 -15.66 5.05 -7.96
N GLY A 222 -14.35 4.78 -8.00
CA GLY A 222 -13.31 5.81 -7.99
C GLY A 222 -13.13 6.53 -6.65
N GLY A 223 -13.44 5.85 -5.54
CA GLY A 223 -13.11 6.37 -4.21
C GLY A 223 -11.60 6.42 -4.02
N ARG A 224 -11.09 7.41 -3.31
CA ARG A 224 -9.65 7.56 -3.02
C ARG A 224 -9.42 7.62 -1.53
N ALA A 225 -8.43 6.87 -1.05
CA ALA A 225 -7.99 6.87 0.33
C ALA A 225 -6.47 6.90 0.42
N VAL A 226 -5.98 7.30 1.59
CA VAL A 226 -4.57 7.21 1.96
C VAL A 226 -4.43 6.16 3.04
N LEU A 227 -3.49 5.24 2.84
CA LEU A 227 -2.97 4.35 3.88
C LEU A 227 -1.69 4.97 4.40
N GLU A 228 -1.57 5.15 5.71
CA GLU A 228 -0.35 5.69 6.34
C GLU A 228 0.09 4.78 7.48
N ILE A 229 1.31 4.25 7.39
CA ILE A 229 1.90 3.45 8.47
C ILE A 229 2.29 4.38 9.61
N LYS A 230 1.71 4.11 10.79
CA LYS A 230 1.99 4.76 12.07
C LYS A 230 2.50 3.71 13.06
N GLY A 231 3.82 3.50 13.08
CA GLY A 231 4.43 2.44 13.87
C GLY A 231 4.07 1.06 13.32
N SER A 232 3.34 0.26 14.11
CA SER A 232 2.85 -1.08 13.71
C SER A 232 1.41 -1.09 13.20
N GLU A 233 0.79 0.09 13.06
CA GLU A 233 -0.59 0.27 12.62
C GLU A 233 -0.64 0.96 11.26
N ILE A 234 -1.72 0.74 10.50
CA ILE A 234 -2.07 1.54 9.33
C ILE A 234 -3.27 2.40 9.67
N GLU A 235 -3.16 3.69 9.37
CA GLU A 235 -4.31 4.57 9.31
C GLU A 235 -4.88 4.59 7.89
N TRP A 236 -6.15 4.22 7.75
CA TRP A 236 -6.96 4.54 6.58
C TRP A 236 -7.54 5.94 6.71
N ARG A 237 -7.49 6.74 5.65
CA ARG A 237 -8.15 8.06 5.57
C ARG A 237 -8.82 8.23 4.21
N LEU A 238 -10.13 8.42 4.19
CA LEU A 238 -10.86 8.75 2.96
C LEU A 238 -10.49 10.16 2.49
N VAL A 239 -10.10 10.28 1.23
CA VAL A 239 -9.77 11.57 0.57
C VAL A 239 -10.89 11.99 -0.36
N THR A 240 -11.30 11.10 -1.25
CA THR A 240 -12.39 11.36 -2.21
C THR A 240 -13.42 10.25 -2.08
N PRO A 241 -14.69 10.57 -1.84
CA PRO A 241 -15.72 9.54 -1.80
C PRO A 241 -15.97 8.93 -3.19
N PRO A 242 -16.30 7.62 -3.27
CA PRO A 242 -16.78 7.01 -4.51
C PRO A 242 -17.96 7.76 -5.14
N GLN A 243 -18.02 7.74 -6.47
CA GLN A 243 -19.02 8.42 -7.29
C GLN A 243 -19.95 7.41 -7.98
N LYS A 244 -21.08 7.88 -8.53
CA LYS A 244 -22.02 7.09 -9.36
C LYS A 244 -22.66 5.86 -8.70
N GLY A 245 -22.63 5.78 -7.37
CA GLY A 245 -23.29 4.75 -6.57
C GLY A 245 -23.17 5.05 -5.09
N ASN A 246 -23.70 4.16 -4.26
CA ASN A 246 -23.57 4.30 -2.80
C ASN A 246 -22.21 3.76 -2.35
N TYR A 247 -21.77 4.23 -1.19
CA TYR A 247 -20.58 3.74 -0.51
C TYR A 247 -20.75 3.90 1.00
N TYR A 248 -20.04 3.09 1.77
CA TYR A 248 -20.09 3.20 3.23
C TYR A 248 -18.72 3.32 3.87
N ALA A 249 -17.70 3.60 3.07
CA ALA A 249 -16.35 3.66 3.58
C ALA A 249 -16.15 4.67 4.71
N PRO A 250 -15.38 4.29 5.75
CA PRO A 250 -15.17 5.16 6.90
C PRO A 250 -14.26 6.33 6.50
N LEU A 251 -14.49 7.49 7.12
CA LEU A 251 -13.63 8.66 6.95
C LEU A 251 -12.21 8.40 7.44
N ARG A 252 -12.08 7.71 8.56
CA ARG A 252 -10.80 7.36 9.18
C ARG A 252 -10.92 6.05 9.92
N TYR A 253 -9.85 5.25 9.91
CA TYR A 253 -9.83 3.97 10.60
C TYR A 253 -8.41 3.57 10.99
N MET A 254 -8.22 2.97 12.16
CA MET A 254 -6.93 2.43 12.59
C MET A 254 -6.94 0.92 12.44
N LEU A 255 -5.93 0.39 11.77
CA LEU A 255 -5.79 -1.01 11.43
C LEU A 255 -4.51 -1.56 12.03
N ARG A 256 -4.58 -2.76 12.57
CA ARG A 256 -3.43 -3.53 13.01
C ARG A 256 -3.16 -4.61 12.00
N LYS A 257 -1.89 -4.98 11.85
CA LYS A 257 -1.55 -6.15 11.07
C LYS A 257 -2.26 -7.32 11.73
N ALA A 258 -3.20 -7.94 11.01
CA ALA A 258 -3.83 -9.13 11.52
C ALA A 258 -2.70 -10.14 11.73
N PRO A 259 -2.70 -10.94 12.82
CA PRO A 259 -1.89 -12.15 12.83
C PRO A 259 -2.18 -12.84 11.50
N SER A 260 -1.15 -13.29 10.79
CA SER A 260 -1.29 -13.88 9.47
C SER A 260 -2.14 -15.15 9.56
N VAL A 261 -3.46 -15.00 9.66
CA VAL A 261 -4.39 -16.08 9.49
C VAL A 261 -4.52 -16.17 7.98
N GLN A 262 -3.58 -16.88 7.37
CA GLN A 262 -3.51 -17.12 5.92
C GLN A 262 -4.81 -17.74 5.33
N ASN A 263 -5.87 -17.92 6.11
CA ASN A 263 -6.96 -18.81 5.76
C ASN A 263 -8.32 -18.35 6.30
N ALA A 264 -8.55 -17.08 6.65
CA ALA A 264 -9.89 -16.65 7.04
C ALA A 264 -10.86 -16.81 5.85
N GLU A 265 -11.65 -17.88 5.89
CA GLU A 265 -12.57 -18.27 4.82
C GLU A 265 -13.91 -17.59 5.05
N PHE A 266 -14.54 -17.15 3.97
CA PHE A 266 -15.85 -16.55 3.98
C PHE A 266 -16.81 -17.34 3.11
N ARG A 267 -18.07 -17.46 3.53
CA ARG A 267 -19.11 -18.12 2.72
C ARG A 267 -20.42 -17.36 2.80
N LYS A 268 -21.07 -17.21 1.65
CA LYS A 268 -22.42 -16.66 1.52
C LYS A 268 -23.44 -17.78 1.43
N LEU A 269 -24.44 -17.72 2.28
CA LEU A 269 -25.59 -18.61 2.37
C LEU A 269 -26.85 -17.83 2.01
N ASP A 270 -27.54 -18.28 0.97
CA ASP A 270 -28.86 -17.78 0.58
C ASP A 270 -29.96 -18.71 1.12
N THR A 271 -30.98 -18.13 1.76
CA THR A 271 -32.18 -18.84 2.22
C THR A 271 -33.43 -18.12 1.72
N GLU A 272 -34.61 -18.72 1.91
CA GLU A 272 -35.88 -18.10 1.53
C GLU A 272 -36.07 -16.70 2.16
N LYS A 273 -35.68 -16.49 3.43
CA LYS A 273 -35.92 -15.20 4.13
C LYS A 273 -34.66 -14.41 4.44
N PHE A 274 -33.47 -14.98 4.28
CA PHE A 274 -32.23 -14.36 4.71
C PHE A 274 -31.08 -14.54 3.71
N ASP A 275 -30.30 -13.48 3.56
CA ASP A 275 -28.94 -13.53 3.01
C ASP A 275 -27.97 -13.55 4.18
N ILE A 276 -27.11 -14.57 4.24
CA ILE A 276 -26.26 -14.85 5.40
C ILE A 276 -24.81 -14.91 4.95
N SER A 277 -23.95 -14.22 5.66
CA SER A 277 -22.52 -14.12 5.42
C SER A 277 -21.81 -14.69 6.65
N LEU A 278 -21.04 -15.76 6.45
CA LEU A 278 -20.29 -16.41 7.50
C LEU A 278 -18.79 -16.15 7.31
N ILE A 279 -18.08 -15.86 8.39
CA ILE A 279 -16.61 -15.70 8.37
C ILE A 279 -16.01 -16.63 9.42
N ASN A 280 -15.07 -17.47 9.02
CA ASN A 280 -14.22 -18.22 9.94
C ASN A 280 -12.88 -17.50 10.09
N ARG A 281 -12.64 -16.85 11.24
CA ARG A 281 -11.39 -16.10 11.48
C ARG A 281 -10.21 -16.99 11.85
N CYS A 282 -10.39 -18.29 12.02
CA CYS A 282 -9.34 -19.23 12.39
C CYS A 282 -8.82 -20.05 11.20
N GLY A 283 -9.50 -20.03 10.06
CA GLY A 283 -9.13 -20.87 8.93
C GLY A 283 -10.32 -21.30 8.08
N ARG A 284 -10.20 -22.50 7.51
CA ARG A 284 -11.24 -23.12 6.69
C ARG A 284 -12.49 -23.44 7.53
N PHE A 285 -13.67 -23.42 6.93
CA PHE A 285 -14.95 -23.76 7.58
C PHE A 285 -14.99 -25.15 8.23
N GLU A 286 -14.16 -26.08 7.76
CA GLU A 286 -14.03 -27.45 8.30
C GLU A 286 -13.05 -27.54 9.48
N SER A 287 -12.42 -26.43 9.87
CA SER A 287 -11.47 -26.35 10.98
C SER A 287 -12.17 -25.86 12.26
N GLU A 288 -11.65 -26.24 13.43
CA GLU A 288 -12.14 -25.71 14.71
C GLU A 288 -11.91 -24.19 14.80
N CYS A 289 -12.91 -23.45 15.26
CA CYS A 289 -12.80 -22.01 15.44
C CYS A 289 -13.81 -21.49 16.46
N ASP A 290 -13.33 -20.72 17.44
CA ASP A 290 -14.16 -20.02 18.43
C ASP A 290 -14.37 -18.53 18.06
N GLU A 291 -13.91 -18.12 16.87
CA GLU A 291 -14.00 -16.76 16.34
C GLU A 291 -14.83 -16.71 15.03
N MET A 292 -15.96 -17.41 15.01
CA MET A 292 -16.89 -17.33 13.88
C MET A 292 -17.69 -16.03 13.91
N VAL A 293 -17.95 -15.46 12.74
CA VAL A 293 -18.87 -14.32 12.57
C VAL A 293 -20.04 -14.74 11.69
N TYR A 294 -21.25 -14.35 12.09
CA TYR A 294 -22.49 -14.46 11.33
C TYR A 294 -23.02 -13.07 11.05
N LEU A 295 -23.28 -12.75 9.79
CA LEU A 295 -23.95 -11.53 9.36
C LEU A 295 -25.21 -11.94 8.60
N GLY A 296 -26.39 -11.64 9.13
CA GLY A 296 -27.66 -12.00 8.49
C GLY A 296 -28.43 -10.77 8.06
N VAL A 297 -28.96 -10.79 6.84
CA VAL A 297 -29.89 -9.78 6.29
C VAL A 297 -31.23 -10.45 6.07
N ARG A 298 -32.31 -9.91 6.64
CA ARG A 298 -33.67 -10.37 6.40
C ARG A 298 -34.24 -9.69 5.15
N LYS A 299 -34.66 -10.49 4.17
CA LYS A 299 -35.12 -10.00 2.86
C LYS A 299 -36.41 -9.19 2.91
N SER A 300 -37.27 -9.42 3.90
CA SER A 300 -38.58 -8.77 3.97
C SER A 300 -38.51 -7.28 4.29
N ASP A 301 -37.50 -6.86 5.05
CA ASP A 301 -37.40 -5.49 5.58
C ASP A 301 -35.96 -4.96 5.60
N ASN A 302 -35.00 -5.71 5.05
CA ASN A 302 -33.57 -5.43 5.10
C ASN A 302 -33.04 -5.23 6.53
N SER A 303 -33.72 -5.77 7.55
CA SER A 303 -33.19 -5.81 8.91
C SER A 303 -31.98 -6.72 8.97
N THR A 304 -31.01 -6.35 9.80
CA THR A 304 -29.72 -7.03 9.82
C THR A 304 -29.27 -7.36 11.24
N ILE A 305 -28.36 -8.33 11.37
CA ILE A 305 -27.78 -8.78 12.63
C ILE A 305 -26.35 -9.28 12.42
N SER A 306 -25.43 -8.92 13.33
CA SER A 306 -24.09 -9.48 13.45
C SER A 306 -23.94 -10.24 14.76
N LEU A 307 -23.39 -11.45 14.70
CA LEU A 307 -23.19 -12.33 15.85
C LEU A 307 -21.79 -12.93 15.85
N LYS A 308 -21.19 -13.04 17.03
CA LYS A 308 -19.99 -13.84 17.30
C LYS A 308 -20.41 -15.26 17.70
N GLY A 309 -19.63 -16.24 17.29
CA GLY A 309 -19.96 -17.65 17.50
C GLY A 309 -18.77 -18.57 17.31
N LYS A 310 -19.05 -19.86 17.20
CA LYS A 310 -18.03 -20.91 17.07
C LYS A 310 -18.48 -22.04 16.17
N THR A 311 -17.55 -22.87 15.72
CA THR A 311 -17.89 -24.05 14.92
C THR A 311 -18.64 -25.11 15.72
N LEU A 312 -19.48 -25.87 15.02
CA LEU A 312 -20.34 -26.91 15.56
C LEU A 312 -19.77 -28.28 15.20
N ARG A 313 -19.66 -29.14 16.21
CA ARG A 313 -19.21 -30.53 16.08
C ARG A 313 -20.38 -31.50 16.12
N ASP A 314 -20.28 -32.58 15.36
CA ASP A 314 -21.11 -33.76 15.57
C ASP A 314 -20.55 -34.65 16.70
N SER A 315 -21.22 -35.76 16.98
CA SER A 315 -20.80 -36.73 18.01
C SER A 315 -19.47 -37.42 17.70
N ALA A 316 -19.03 -37.42 16.43
CA ALA A 316 -17.76 -37.97 16.02
C ALA A 316 -16.62 -36.93 16.04
N GLY A 317 -16.92 -35.68 16.44
CA GLY A 317 -15.96 -34.57 16.50
C GLY A 317 -15.74 -33.87 15.16
N LYS A 318 -16.49 -34.22 14.10
CA LYS A 318 -16.39 -33.57 12.79
C LYS A 318 -17.09 -32.22 12.83
N ILE A 319 -16.48 -31.21 12.21
CA ILE A 319 -17.11 -29.89 12.02
C ILE A 319 -18.22 -30.01 10.97
N ILE A 320 -19.46 -29.72 11.38
CA ILE A 320 -20.67 -29.85 10.56
C ILE A 320 -21.43 -28.53 10.38
N GLY A 321 -20.99 -27.47 11.05
CA GLY A 321 -21.72 -26.21 11.10
C GLY A 321 -21.06 -25.16 11.97
N SER A 322 -21.86 -24.18 12.37
CA SER A 322 -21.51 -23.14 13.34
C SER A 322 -22.72 -22.72 14.18
N THR A 323 -22.44 -22.18 15.37
CA THR A 323 -23.45 -21.72 16.33
C THR A 323 -23.15 -20.32 16.83
N TYR A 324 -24.19 -19.52 16.99
CA TYR A 324 -24.15 -18.13 17.41
C TYR A 324 -25.27 -17.85 18.42
N LYS A 325 -25.11 -16.82 19.24
CA LYS A 325 -26.11 -16.46 20.27
C LYS A 325 -26.40 -14.97 20.28
N ASN A 326 -27.67 -14.64 20.49
CA ASN A 326 -28.12 -13.29 20.84
C ASN A 326 -29.10 -13.39 22.02
N GLY A 327 -28.60 -13.15 23.23
CA GLY A 327 -29.36 -13.42 24.46
C GLY A 327 -29.79 -14.89 24.54
N GLU A 328 -31.10 -15.13 24.66
CA GLU A 328 -31.70 -16.48 24.73
C GLU A 328 -31.89 -17.16 23.37
N ILE A 329 -31.62 -16.44 22.27
CA ILE A 329 -31.81 -16.95 20.91
C ILE A 329 -30.51 -17.58 20.41
N ALA A 330 -30.58 -18.82 19.96
CA ALA A 330 -29.50 -19.53 19.31
C ALA A 330 -29.71 -19.58 17.80
N TYR A 331 -28.65 -19.37 17.05
CA TYR A 331 -28.61 -19.48 15.59
C TYR A 331 -27.63 -20.59 15.25
N THR A 332 -28.09 -21.58 14.50
CA THR A 332 -27.30 -22.72 14.08
C THR A 332 -27.33 -22.81 12.57
N VAL A 333 -26.15 -22.84 11.96
CA VAL A 333 -26.01 -23.10 10.53
C VAL A 333 -25.34 -24.46 10.35
N THR A 334 -25.97 -25.38 9.63
CA THR A 334 -25.34 -26.63 9.20
C THR A 334 -24.81 -26.49 7.78
N TYR A 335 -23.67 -27.10 7.47
CA TYR A 335 -23.00 -26.95 6.17
C TYR A 335 -23.41 -27.98 5.12
N ALA A 336 -23.88 -29.16 5.55
CA ALA A 336 -24.34 -30.23 4.67
C ALA A 336 -25.37 -31.14 5.40
N PRO A 337 -26.68 -31.06 5.06
CA PRO A 337 -27.28 -30.09 4.16
C PRO A 337 -27.19 -28.66 4.72
N VAL A 338 -27.18 -27.69 3.81
CA VAL A 338 -27.10 -26.28 4.16
C VAL A 338 -28.43 -25.82 4.76
N LYS A 339 -28.42 -25.44 6.04
CA LYS A 339 -29.65 -25.09 6.77
C LYS A 339 -29.40 -24.06 7.85
N LEU A 340 -30.29 -23.07 7.96
CA LEU A 340 -30.38 -22.17 9.11
C LEU A 340 -31.48 -22.67 10.06
N VAL A 341 -31.16 -22.78 11.35
CA VAL A 341 -32.11 -22.98 12.44
C VAL A 341 -31.94 -21.88 13.47
N VAL A 342 -33.02 -21.20 13.83
CA VAL A 342 -33.04 -20.21 14.92
C VAL A 342 -33.98 -20.72 15.99
N SER A 343 -33.52 -20.82 17.23
CA SER A 343 -34.28 -21.37 18.34
C SER A 343 -34.21 -20.50 19.60
N LYS A 344 -35.23 -20.62 20.44
CA LYS A 344 -35.26 -20.10 21.80
C LYS A 344 -35.49 -21.27 22.75
N GLY A 345 -34.43 -21.74 23.40
CA GLY A 345 -34.47 -23.01 24.14
C GLY A 345 -34.88 -24.17 23.21
N ASN A 346 -35.91 -24.92 23.59
CA ASN A 346 -36.41 -26.05 22.80
C ASN A 346 -37.38 -25.65 21.67
N ARG A 347 -37.74 -24.36 21.55
CA ARG A 347 -38.67 -23.89 20.53
C ARG A 347 -37.92 -23.41 19.30
N VAL A 348 -38.19 -24.04 18.15
CA VAL A 348 -37.72 -23.56 16.84
C VAL A 348 -38.56 -22.35 16.41
N LEU A 349 -37.89 -21.26 16.06
CA LEU A 349 -38.50 -20.02 15.57
C LEU A 349 -38.39 -19.90 14.05
N VAL A 350 -37.27 -20.37 13.50
CA VAL A 350 -36.98 -20.39 12.07
C VAL A 350 -36.28 -21.70 11.75
N GLU A 351 -36.69 -22.36 10.68
CA GLU A 351 -35.95 -23.46 10.07
C GLU A 351 -36.07 -23.31 8.55
N GLN A 352 -34.93 -23.10 7.88
CA GLN A 352 -34.89 -22.87 6.44
C GLN A 352 -33.69 -23.57 5.81
N SER A 353 -33.96 -24.35 4.78
CA SER A 353 -32.92 -24.80 3.86
C SER A 353 -32.32 -23.61 3.14
N GLY A 354 -31.05 -23.75 2.76
CA GLY A 354 -30.39 -22.75 1.94
C GLY A 354 -29.43 -23.35 0.94
N GLN A 355 -28.71 -22.47 0.26
CA GLN A 355 -27.72 -22.80 -0.75
C GLN A 355 -26.50 -21.90 -0.57
N TRP A 356 -25.31 -22.46 -0.78
CA TRP A 356 -24.09 -21.65 -0.86
C TRP A 356 -24.11 -20.85 -2.15
N LEU A 357 -23.86 -19.55 -2.05
CA LEU A 357 -23.58 -18.71 -3.20
C LEU A 357 -22.10 -18.86 -3.57
N LYS A 358 -21.82 -18.85 -4.88
CA LYS A 358 -20.46 -18.93 -5.43
C LYS A 358 -19.77 -17.58 -5.41
#